data_AF-A0A9E0RRB8-F1
#
_entry.id   AF-A0A9E0RRB8-F1
#
_cell.length_a   1.000
_cell.length_b   1.000
_cell.length_c   1.000
_cell.angle_alpha   90.00
_cell.angle_beta   90.00
_cell.angle_gamma   90.00
#
_symmetry.space_group_name_H-M   'P 1'
#
loop_
_entity.id
_entity.type
_entity.pdbx_description
1 polymer ?
#
loop_
_entity_poly.entity_id
_entity_poly.type
_entity_poly.pdbx_seq_one_letter_code
_entity_poly.pdbx_strand_id
1 'polypeptide(L)' 'IAGTDSANPLATILSAAMLLRYSLNAPGAAAAIEGAVASVLAQGLRTADLIVDGNHAAAVGTRVMGDAVVAALRSH' A
#
# COMPACT_ATOMS: atom_id res chain seq x y z
N ILE A 1 4.70 11.55 -13.97
CA ILE A 1 4.56 10.74 -12.73
C ILE A 1 5.71 11.03 -11.76
N ALA A 2 6.97 11.02 -12.20
CA ALA A 2 8.08 11.42 -11.32
C ALA A 2 7.86 12.86 -10.77
N GLY A 3 7.94 13.01 -9.44
CA GLY A 3 7.79 14.30 -8.76
C GLY A 3 6.36 14.79 -8.55
N THR A 4 5.31 14.07 -9.00
CA THR A 4 3.92 14.55 -8.95
C THR A 4 3.08 13.99 -7.79
N ASP A 5 3.67 13.18 -6.90
CA ASP A 5 2.98 12.49 -5.80
C ASP A 5 1.74 11.68 -6.24
N SER A 6 1.66 11.28 -7.50
CA SER A 6 0.48 10.60 -8.07
C SER A 6 0.71 9.10 -8.30
N ALA A 7 1.91 8.61 -8.04
CA ALA A 7 2.26 7.21 -8.25
C ALA A 7 1.62 6.33 -7.17
N ASN A 8 1.24 5.11 -7.54
CA ASN A 8 0.86 4.08 -6.58
C ASN A 8 2.10 3.42 -5.97
N PRO A 9 2.34 3.55 -4.65
CA PRO A 9 3.49 2.90 -4.02
C PRO A 9 3.24 1.42 -3.69
N LEU A 10 1.98 0.95 -3.74
CA LEU A 10 1.59 -0.36 -3.21
C LEU A 10 2.28 -1.53 -3.93
N ALA A 11 2.49 -1.43 -5.25
CA ALA A 11 3.17 -2.48 -6.01
C ALA A 11 4.62 -2.69 -5.53
N THR A 12 5.36 -1.60 -5.29
CA THR A 12 6.73 -1.67 -4.77
C THR A 12 6.76 -2.17 -3.33
N ILE A 13 5.81 -1.73 -2.50
CA ILE A 13 5.68 -2.21 -1.10
C ILE A 13 5.40 -3.72 -1.06
N LEU A 14 4.47 -4.23 -1.86
CA LEU A 14 4.17 -5.66 -1.93
C LEU A 14 5.34 -6.46 -2.53
N SER A 15 6.12 -5.86 -3.44
CA SER A 15 7.36 -6.48 -3.93
C SER A 15 8.39 -6.64 -2.81
N ALA A 16 8.48 -5.69 -1.87
CA ALA A 16 9.31 -5.82 -0.68
C ALA A 16 8.78 -6.92 0.27
N ALA A 17 7.46 -7.07 0.41
CA ALA A 17 6.87 -8.19 1.14
C ALA A 17 7.24 -9.54 0.52
N MET A 18 7.20 -9.65 -0.82
CA MET A 18 7.66 -10.85 -1.52
C MET A 18 9.15 -11.11 -1.29
N LEU A 19 10.00 -10.08 -1.32
CA LEU A 19 11.42 -10.21 -0.98
C LEU A 19 11.63 -10.74 0.44
N LEU A 20 10.90 -10.21 1.43
CA LEU A 20 10.95 -10.69 2.81
C LEU A 20 10.55 -12.17 2.91
N ARG A 21 9.48 -12.56 2.21
CA ARG A 21 8.95 -13.92 2.21
C ARG A 21 9.91 -14.92 1.56
N TYR A 22 10.39 -14.61 0.36
CA TYR A 22 11.08 -15.58 -0.50
C TYR A 22 12.60 -15.50 -0.43
N SER A 23 13.16 -14.31 -0.16
CA SER A 23 14.62 -14.11 -0.17
C SER A 23 15.23 -13.99 1.22
N LEU A 24 14.46 -13.52 2.21
CA LEU A 24 14.96 -13.27 3.57
C LEU A 24 14.37 -14.20 4.64
N ASN A 25 13.54 -15.18 4.25
CA ASN A 25 12.89 -16.13 5.16
C ASN A 25 12.18 -15.44 6.34
N ALA A 26 11.53 -14.30 6.09
CA ALA A 26 10.82 -13.48 7.07
C ALA A 26 9.30 -13.43 6.77
N PRO A 27 8.60 -14.58 6.78
CA PRO A 27 7.18 -14.64 6.39
C PRO A 27 6.26 -13.86 7.32
N GLY A 28 6.60 -13.72 8.62
CA GLY A 28 5.83 -12.91 9.56
C GLY A 28 5.86 -11.41 9.22
N ALA A 29 7.03 -10.89 8.85
CA ALA A 29 7.17 -9.51 8.42
C ALA A 29 6.45 -9.26 7.08
N ALA A 30 6.53 -10.21 6.15
CA ALA A 30 5.78 -10.14 4.90
C ALA A 30 4.26 -10.09 5.14
N ALA A 31 3.73 -10.98 5.99
CA ALA A 31 2.31 -11.02 6.33
C ALA A 31 1.83 -9.73 7.01
N ALA A 32 2.67 -9.11 7.85
CA ALA A 32 2.34 -7.83 8.47
C ALA A 32 2.20 -6.70 7.43
N ILE A 33 3.09 -6.64 6.44
CA ILE A 33 3.00 -5.66 5.33
C ILE A 33 1.77 -5.93 4.47
N GLU A 34 1.54 -7.19 4.08
CA GLU A 34 0.37 -7.60 3.29
C GLU A 34 -0.94 -7.22 4.02
N GLY A 35 -1.02 -7.48 5.32
CA GLY A 35 -2.16 -7.12 6.17
C GLY A 35 -2.36 -5.61 6.28
N ALA A 36 -1.28 -4.84 6.45
CA ALA A 36 -1.34 -3.38 6.50
C ALA A 36 -1.89 -2.79 5.18
N VAL A 37 -1.42 -3.29 4.03
CA VAL A 37 -1.92 -2.88 2.71
C VAL A 37 -3.40 -3.24 2.55
N ALA A 38 -3.81 -4.45 2.97
CA ALA A 38 -5.20 -4.87 2.93
C ALA A 38 -6.10 -3.97 3.80
N SER A 39 -5.64 -3.59 5.01
CA SER A 39 -6.36 -2.68 5.90
C SER A 39 -6.55 -1.29 5.30
N VAL A 40 -5.49 -0.71 4.71
CA VAL A 40 -5.58 0.61 4.04
C VAL A 40 -6.57 0.56 2.86
N LEU A 41 -6.55 -0.53 2.09
CA LEU A 41 -7.52 -0.70 1.00
C LEU A 41 -8.94 -0.91 1.52
N ALA A 42 -9.12 -1.60 2.65
CA ALA A 42 -10.43 -1.77 3.29
C ALA A 42 -10.99 -0.43 3.82
N GLN A 43 -10.14 0.50 4.22
CA GLN A 43 -10.51 1.87 4.61
C GLN A 43 -10.94 2.76 3.42
N GLY A 44 -10.90 2.22 2.18
CA GLY A 44 -11.35 2.93 0.99
C GLY A 44 -10.30 3.86 0.35
N LEU A 45 -9.07 3.93 0.88
CA LEU A 45 -8.00 4.74 0.28
C LEU A 45 -7.57 4.15 -1.06
N ARG A 46 -7.50 4.96 -2.11
CA ARG A 46 -7.08 4.56 -3.46
C ARG A 46 -6.19 5.63 -4.06
N THR A 47 -5.12 5.25 -4.76
CA THR A 47 -4.41 6.16 -5.67
C THR A 47 -5.17 6.26 -6.99
N ALA A 48 -4.85 7.26 -7.82
CA ALA A 48 -5.63 7.58 -9.03
C ALA A 48 -5.77 6.41 -10.02
N ASP A 49 -4.76 5.55 -10.11
CA ASP A 49 -4.73 4.33 -10.93
C ASP A 49 -5.61 3.19 -10.41
N LEU A 50 -6.04 3.25 -9.14
CA LEU A 50 -6.91 2.24 -8.51
C LEU A 50 -8.38 2.64 -8.48
N ILE A 51 -8.71 3.83 -8.99
CA ILE A 51 -10.10 4.27 -9.13
C ILE A 51 -10.68 3.61 -10.37
N VAL A 52 -11.74 2.85 -10.18
CA VAL A 52 -12.49 2.18 -11.25
C VAL A 52 -13.75 3.01 -11.52
N ASP A 53 -14.16 3.10 -12.78
CA ASP A 53 -15.36 3.86 -13.20
C ASP A 53 -16.57 3.52 -12.34
N GLY A 54 -17.21 4.56 -11.77
CA GLY A 54 -18.35 4.44 -10.86
C GLY A 54 -18.01 4.57 -9.37
N ASN A 55 -16.73 4.55 -9.00
CA ASN A 55 -16.30 4.76 -7.62
C ASN A 55 -15.94 6.24 -7.37
N HIS A 56 -16.68 6.92 -6.50
CA HIS A 56 -16.49 8.34 -6.18
C HIS A 56 -15.43 8.57 -5.08
N ALA A 57 -14.55 7.60 -4.84
CA ALA A 57 -13.50 7.73 -3.84
C ALA A 57 -12.50 8.82 -4.24
N ALA A 58 -12.22 9.76 -3.33
CA ALA A 58 -11.18 10.75 -3.55
C ALA A 58 -9.81 10.05 -3.63
N ALA A 59 -9.07 10.28 -4.71
CA ALA A 59 -7.74 9.73 -4.88
C ALA A 59 -6.77 10.35 -3.85
N VAL A 60 -5.94 9.52 -3.23
CA VAL A 60 -4.82 9.98 -2.40
C VAL A 60 -3.51 9.94 -3.19
N GLY A 61 -2.55 10.78 -2.80
CA GLY A 61 -1.21 10.78 -3.36
C GLY A 61 -0.32 9.65 -2.82
N THR A 62 0.88 9.52 -3.41
CA THR A 62 1.89 8.52 -3.04
C THR A 62 2.27 8.61 -1.57
N ARG A 63 2.52 9.83 -1.07
CA ARG A 63 2.89 10.07 0.35
C ARG A 63 1.79 9.62 1.30
N VAL A 64 0.56 10.10 1.08
CA VAL A 64 -0.58 9.77 1.94
C VAL A 64 -0.83 8.26 1.95
N MET A 65 -0.72 7.59 0.80
CA MET A 65 -0.84 6.13 0.73
C MET A 65 0.26 5.42 1.52
N GLY A 66 1.52 5.88 1.41
CA GLY A 66 2.64 5.33 2.17
C GLY A 66 2.48 5.52 3.69
N ASP A 67 2.08 6.72 4.12
CA ASP A 67 1.85 7.05 5.53
C ASP A 67 0.72 6.20 6.12
N ALA A 68 -0.36 5.98 5.36
CA ALA A 68 -1.45 5.12 5.77
C ALA A 68 -0.99 3.66 5.98
N VAL A 69 -0.14 3.13 5.10
CA VAL A 69 0.43 1.77 5.25
C VAL A 69 1.32 1.69 6.50
N VAL A 70 2.16 2.69 6.76
CA VAL A 70 2.99 2.74 7.96
C VAL A 70 2.12 2.81 9.23
N ALA A 71 1.06 3.60 9.23
CA ALA A 71 0.13 3.70 10.35
C ALA A 71 -0.58 2.36 10.61
N ALA A 72 -1.08 1.71 9.56
CA ALA A 72 -1.70 0.39 9.67
C ALA A 72 -0.72 -0.66 10.21
N LEU A 73 0.53 -0.65 9.75
CA LEU A 73 1.57 -1.59 10.21
C LEU A 73 1.89 -1.42 11.71
N ARG A 74 1.88 -0.19 12.23
CA ARG A 74 2.14 0.11 13.66
C ARG A 74 0.98 -0.23 14.58
N SER A 75 -0.18 -0.54 14.03
CA SER A 75 -1.40 -0.84 14.77
C SER A 75 -1.57 -2.35 15.05
N HIS A 76 -0.62 -3.16 14.59
CA HIS A 76 -0.52 -4.61 14.78
C HIS A 76 0.67 -4.96 15.67
#